data_AF-A0A7Z2SX55-F1
#
_entry.id   AF-A0A7Z2SX55-F1
#
_cell.length_a   1.000
_cell.length_b   1.000
_cell.length_c   1.000
_cell.angle_alpha   90.00
_cell.angle_beta   90.00
_cell.angle_gamma   90.00
#
_symmetry.space_group_name_H-M   'P 1'
#
loop_
_entity.id
_entity.type
_entity.pdbx_description
1 polymer ?
#
loop_
_entity_poly.entity_id
_entity_poly.type
_entity_poly.pdbx_seq_one_letter_code
_entity_poly.pdbx_strand_id
1 'polypeptide(L)'
;MYLEEINNLTFHSQLSLKQVEDRLLITAQFPKNYLRQIEMRDPFLYVTLYVRGGERIKIIDEDSAKLYIPLKKEIHPDVYRRIIAFAKMHARQFKNQGNRL
;
A
#
# COMPACT_ATOMS: atom_id res chain seq x y z
N MET A 1 4.80 -10.39 -12.19
CA MET A 1 5.20 -11.01 -10.89
C MET A 1 3.96 -11.12 -10.04
N TYR A 2 3.86 -12.03 -9.05
CA TYR A 2 2.60 -12.21 -8.31
C TYR A 2 2.81 -12.14 -6.80
N LEU A 3 2.13 -11.19 -6.15
CA LEU A 3 2.14 -11.02 -4.69
C LEU A 3 1.01 -11.85 -4.09
N GLU A 4 1.32 -13.05 -3.64
CA GLU A 4 0.33 -13.99 -3.07
C GLU A 4 -0.03 -13.71 -1.61
N GLU A 5 0.93 -13.21 -0.83
CA GLU A 5 0.78 -12.95 0.60
C GLU A 5 1.55 -11.70 1.01
N ILE A 6 1.16 -11.10 2.14
CA ILE A 6 1.87 -9.98 2.78
C ILE A 6 1.50 -9.91 4.26
N ASN A 7 2.45 -9.91 5.16
CA ASN A 7 2.13 -10.00 6.60
C ASN A 7 2.66 -8.79 7.36
N ASN A 8 2.22 -8.61 8.61
CA ASN A 8 2.73 -7.59 9.53
C ASN A 8 2.67 -6.15 8.98
N LEU A 9 1.54 -5.79 8.33
CA LEU A 9 1.30 -4.42 7.88
C LEU A 9 1.39 -3.46 9.07
N THR A 10 2.32 -2.51 8.99
CA THR A 10 2.52 -1.51 10.03
C THR A 10 2.52 -0.11 9.41
N PHE A 11 1.80 0.80 10.04
CA PHE A 11 1.75 2.19 9.59
C PHE A 11 3.10 2.87 9.87
N HIS A 12 3.73 3.42 8.84
CA HIS A 12 4.99 4.15 8.98
C HIS A 12 4.77 5.66 8.92
N SER A 13 4.17 6.16 7.84
CA SER A 13 3.90 7.60 7.68
C SER A 13 2.73 7.88 6.74
N GLN A 14 2.25 9.12 6.73
CA GLN A 14 1.24 9.59 5.79
C GLN A 14 1.52 11.01 5.31
N LEU A 15 1.12 11.27 4.07
CA LEU A 15 1.02 12.60 3.48
C LEU A 15 -0.40 12.78 2.93
N SER A 16 -1.12 13.77 3.46
CA SER A 16 -2.48 14.08 3.05
C SER A 16 -2.50 15.35 2.20
N LEU A 17 -3.00 15.25 0.97
CA LEU A 17 -3.37 16.40 0.17
C LEU A 17 -4.88 16.63 0.35
N LYS A 18 -5.22 17.70 1.08
CA LYS A 18 -6.60 18.02 1.49
C LYS A 18 -7.56 17.92 0.31
N GLN A 19 -8.61 17.10 0.46
CA GLN A 19 -9.69 16.89 -0.51
C GLN A 19 -9.24 16.31 -1.88
N VAL A 20 -8.00 15.83 -2.01
CA VAL A 20 -7.49 15.22 -3.25
C VAL A 20 -7.17 13.75 -3.02
N GLU A 21 -6.22 13.47 -2.14
CA GLU A 21 -5.71 12.13 -1.90
C GLU A 21 -5.01 12.00 -0.54
N ASP A 22 -5.01 10.79 0.01
CA ASP A 22 -4.12 10.40 1.10
C ASP A 22 -3.08 9.43 0.55
N ARG A 23 -1.81 9.68 0.87
CA ARG A 23 -0.69 8.81 0.55
C ARG A 23 -0.13 8.23 1.83
N LEU A 24 0.02 6.91 1.88
CA LEU A 24 0.46 6.19 3.06
C LEU A 24 1.70 5.38 2.71
N LEU A 25 2.69 5.46 3.61
CA LEU A 25 3.82 4.55 3.62
C LEU A 25 3.57 3.49 4.70
N ILE A 26 3.60 2.23 4.28
CA ILE A 26 3.27 1.07 5.11
C ILE A 26 4.43 0.08 5.00
N THR A 27 5.01 -0.30 6.14
CA THR A 27 5.96 -1.42 6.18
C THR A 27 5.21 -2.74 6.19
N ALA A 28 5.84 -3.78 5.66
CA ALA A 28 5.27 -5.10 5.61
C ALA A 28 6.34 -6.17 5.47
N GLN A 29 5.99 -7.40 5.83
CA GLN A 29 6.78 -8.57 5.52
C GLN A 29 6.38 -9.12 4.15
N PHE A 30 7.22 -8.88 3.15
CA PHE A 30 7.05 -9.40 1.80
C PHE A 30 7.64 -10.82 1.67
N PRO A 31 7.08 -11.67 0.80
CA PRO A 31 7.67 -12.97 0.50
C PRO A 31 9.07 -12.82 -0.09
N LYS A 32 10.05 -13.58 0.42
CA LYS A 32 11.44 -13.52 -0.05
C LYS A 32 11.57 -13.77 -1.55
N ASN A 33 10.77 -14.69 -2.09
CA ASN A 33 10.78 -14.99 -3.53
C ASN A 33 10.25 -13.82 -4.36
N TYR A 34 9.23 -13.11 -3.86
CA TYR A 34 8.70 -11.92 -4.50
C TYR A 34 9.74 -10.79 -4.50
N LEU A 35 10.40 -10.55 -3.36
CA LEU A 35 11.48 -9.58 -3.22
C LEU A 35 12.62 -9.81 -4.22
N ARG A 36 13.03 -11.07 -4.40
CA ARG A 36 14.04 -11.44 -5.41
C ARG A 36 13.59 -11.13 -6.83
N GLN A 37 12.32 -11.38 -7.17
CA GLN A 37 11.79 -11.12 -8.51
C GLN A 37 11.76 -9.63 -8.84
N ILE A 38 11.39 -8.77 -7.88
CA ILE A 38 11.38 -7.31 -8.07
C ILE A 38 12.74 -6.66 -7.78
N GLU A 39 13.72 -7.45 -7.34
CA GLU A 39 15.07 -7.05 -6.91
C GLU A 39 15.06 -5.91 -5.88
N MET A 40 14.31 -6.10 -4.80
CA MET A 40 14.22 -5.16 -3.67
C MET A 40 14.66 -5.84 -2.38
N ARG A 41 15.20 -5.07 -1.44
CA ARG A 41 15.75 -5.60 -0.18
C ARG A 41 14.96 -5.12 1.03
N ASP A 42 14.61 -3.85 1.06
CA ASP A 42 13.87 -3.22 2.15
C ASP A 42 12.71 -2.36 1.62
N PRO A 43 11.63 -3.01 1.13
CA PRO A 43 10.54 -2.29 0.50
C PRO A 43 9.44 -1.86 1.46
N PHE A 44 8.84 -0.73 1.10
CA PHE A 44 7.62 -0.18 1.65
C PHE A 44 6.50 -0.26 0.62
N LEU A 45 5.28 -0.46 1.10
CA LEU A 45 4.08 -0.18 0.34
C LEU A 45 3.82 1.33 0.35
N TYR A 46 3.72 1.93 -0.83
CA TYR A 46 3.27 3.30 -1.03
C TYR A 46 1.85 3.28 -1.61
N VAL A 47 0.87 3.49 -0.74
CA VAL A 47 -0.56 3.40 -1.09
C VAL A 47 -1.12 4.80 -1.27
N THR A 48 -1.72 5.07 -2.42
CA THR A 48 -2.47 6.31 -2.68
C THR A 48 -3.96 6.02 -2.71
N LEU A 49 -4.73 6.77 -1.93
CA LEU A 49 -6.19 6.72 -1.86
C LEU A 49 -6.75 8.04 -2.38
N TYR A 50 -7.47 8.02 -3.49
CA TYR A 50 -8.10 9.19 -4.08
C TYR A 50 -9.52 9.36 -3.54
N VAL A 51 -9.92 10.60 -3.24
CA VAL A 51 -11.25 10.91 -2.69
C VAL A 51 -12.39 10.45 -3.58
N ARG A 52 -12.20 10.43 -4.91
CA ARG A 52 -13.22 10.06 -5.90
C ARG A 52 -13.33 8.55 -6.16
N GLY A 53 -12.77 7.70 -5.30
CA GLY A 53 -12.94 6.24 -5.38
C GLY A 53 -11.87 5.51 -6.19
N GLY A 54 -10.63 6.00 -6.16
CA GLY A 54 -9.48 5.31 -6.76
C GLY A 54 -8.45 4.91 -5.72
N GLU A 55 -7.72 3.84 -5.97
CA GLU A 55 -6.59 3.44 -5.13
C GLU A 55 -5.44 2.89 -5.99
N ARG A 56 -4.21 3.17 -5.56
CA ARG A 56 -2.99 2.70 -6.22
C ARG A 56 -2.01 2.19 -5.18
N ILE A 57 -1.35 1.09 -5.49
CA ILE A 57 -0.28 0.51 -4.69
C ILE A 57 1.00 0.61 -5.52
N LYS A 58 2.05 1.15 -4.92
CA LYS A 58 3.41 1.05 -5.42
C LYS A 58 4.28 0.39 -4.34
N ILE A 59 5.40 -0.16 -4.74
CA ILE A 59 6.42 -0.70 -3.85
C ILE A 59 7.68 0.12 -4.06
N ILE A 60 8.21 0.70 -2.97
CA ILE A 60 9.40 1.54 -3.00
C ILE A 60 10.45 0.89 -2.12
N ASP A 61 11.64 0.66 -2.65
CA ASP A 61 12.76 0.15 -1.89
C ASP A 61 13.51 1.30 -1.22
N GLU A 62 13.67 1.25 0.10
CA GLU A 62 14.40 2.28 0.84
C GLU A 62 15.91 2.21 0.55
N ASP A 63 16.46 0.99 0.39
CA ASP A 63 17.88 0.76 0.10
C ASP A 63 18.32 1.33 -1.27
N SER A 64 17.56 1.02 -2.33
CA SER A 64 17.96 1.37 -3.71
C SER A 64 17.18 2.51 -4.35
N ALA A 65 16.18 3.09 -3.66
CA ALA A 65 15.19 4.02 -4.23
C ALA A 65 14.43 3.46 -5.46
N LYS A 66 14.46 2.13 -5.68
CA LYS A 66 13.76 1.48 -6.78
C LYS A 66 12.25 1.57 -6.58
N LEU A 67 11.53 1.78 -7.68
CA LEU A 67 10.08 1.84 -7.72
C LEU A 67 9.52 0.69 -8.56
N TYR A 68 8.59 -0.06 -7.99
CA TYR A 68 7.81 -1.06 -8.71
C TYR A 68 6.32 -0.73 -8.58
N ILE A 69 5.61 -0.74 -9.71
CA ILE A 69 4.18 -0.43 -9.79
C ILE A 69 3.45 -1.70 -10.23
N PRO A 70 3.01 -2.56 -9.29
CA PRO A 70 2.29 -3.77 -9.65
C PRO A 70 0.96 -3.44 -10.30
N LEU A 71 0.59 -4.20 -11.34
CA LEU A 71 -0.79 -4.20 -11.84
C LEU A 71 -1.71 -4.86 -10.81
N LYS A 72 -3.01 -4.50 -10.81
CA LYS A 72 -3.97 -5.11 -9.88
C LYS A 72 -4.04 -6.65 -10.00
N LYS A 73 -3.85 -7.19 -11.22
CA LYS A 73 -3.79 -8.64 -11.49
C LYS A 73 -2.53 -9.33 -10.98
N GLU A 74 -1.51 -8.56 -10.61
CA GLU A 74 -0.23 -9.02 -10.07
C GLU A 74 -0.24 -9.08 -8.53
N ILE A 75 -1.38 -8.80 -7.91
CA ILE A 75 -1.59 -8.88 -6.47
C ILE A 75 -2.78 -9.80 -6.24
N HIS A 76 -2.64 -10.74 -5.31
CA HIS A 76 -3.76 -11.58 -4.91
C HIS A 76 -4.93 -10.72 -4.44
N PRO A 77 -6.17 -10.95 -4.90
CA PRO A 77 -7.32 -10.09 -4.58
C PRO A 77 -7.49 -9.83 -3.08
N ASP A 78 -7.28 -10.85 -2.24
CA ASP A 78 -7.37 -10.72 -0.78
C ASP A 78 -6.24 -9.87 -0.18
N VAL A 79 -5.02 -10.01 -0.72
CA VAL A 79 -3.87 -9.18 -0.34
C VAL A 79 -4.15 -7.73 -0.72
N TYR A 80 -4.63 -7.49 -1.93
CA TYR A 80 -4.99 -6.15 -2.39
C TYR A 80 -6.03 -5.52 -1.45
N ARG A 81 -7.13 -6.25 -1.18
CA ARG A 81 -8.19 -5.79 -0.28
C ARG A 81 -7.65 -5.48 1.11
N ARG A 82 -6.80 -6.34 1.68
CA ARG A 82 -6.19 -6.13 3.00
C ARG A 82 -5.30 -4.89 3.05
N ILE A 83 -4.44 -4.68 2.05
CA ILE A 83 -3.57 -3.50 1.97
C ILE A 83 -4.43 -2.22 1.91
N ILE A 84 -5.45 -2.20 1.05
CA ILE A 84 -6.32 -1.04 0.89
C ILE A 84 -7.16 -0.77 2.15
N ALA A 85 -7.71 -1.82 2.77
CA ALA A 85 -8.48 -1.68 4.00
C ALA A 85 -7.61 -1.13 5.14
N PHE A 86 -6.40 -1.67 5.31
CA PHE A 86 -5.42 -1.15 6.26
C PHE A 86 -5.09 0.31 5.99
N ALA A 87 -4.81 0.67 4.73
CA ALA A 87 -4.53 2.05 4.36
C ALA A 87 -5.69 3.00 4.69
N LYS A 88 -6.93 2.61 4.37
CA LYS A 88 -8.14 3.42 4.65
C LYS A 88 -8.35 3.64 6.15
N MET A 89 -8.04 2.66 7.00
CA MET A 89 -8.12 2.79 8.47
C MET A 89 -7.16 3.86 9.01
N HIS A 90 -6.00 4.04 8.38
CA HIS A 90 -4.99 5.02 8.81
C HIS A 90 -5.12 6.38 8.12
N ALA A 91 -5.81 6.45 6.98
CA ALA A 91 -5.97 7.64 6.16
C ALA A 91 -6.89 8.69 6.82
N ARG A 92 -6.36 9.91 7.05
CA ARG A 92 -7.09 11.00 7.72
C ARG A 92 -8.44 11.31 7.10
N GLN A 93 -8.56 11.25 5.77
CA GLN A 93 -9.79 11.62 5.06
C GLN A 93 -10.91 10.58 5.24
N PHE A 94 -10.55 9.35 5.59
CA PHE A 94 -11.50 8.24 5.76
C PHE A 94 -11.83 7.95 7.23
N LYS A 95 -11.01 8.42 8.19
CA LYS A 95 -11.25 8.23 9.64
C LYS A 95 -12.62 8.76 10.12
N ASN A 96 -13.18 9.78 9.49
CA ASN A 96 -14.45 10.38 9.91
C ASN A 96 -15.69 9.83 9.17
N GLN A 97 -15.54 8.91 8.22
CA GLN A 97 -16.68 8.28 7.55
C GLN A 97 -17.21 7.04 8.30
N GLY A 98 -16.45 6.52 9.27
CA GLY A 98 -16.86 5.36 10.09
C GLY A 98 -17.95 5.63 11.14
N ASN A 99 -18.35 6.89 11.34
CA ASN A 99 -19.45 7.27 12.25
C ASN A 99 -20.78 7.55 11.51
N ARG A 100 -20.91 7.10 10.26
CA ARG A 100 -22.16 7.18 9.48
C ARG A 100 -22.58 5.80 8.95
N LEU A 101 -22.57 4.81 9.84
CA LEU A 101 -23.32 3.57 9.67
C LEU A 101 -24.34 3.48 10.81
#